data_AF-A0A3N5EHP4-F1
#
_entry.id   AF-A0A3N5EHP4-F1
#
_cell.length_a   1.000
_cell.length_b   1.000
_cell.length_c   1.000
_cell.angle_alpha   90.00
_cell.angle_beta   90.00
_cell.angle_gamma   90.00
#
_symmetry.space_group_name_H-M   'P 1'
#
loop_
_entity.id
_entity.type
_entity.pdbx_description
1 polymer ?
#
loop_
_entity_poly.entity_id
_entity_poly.type
_entity_poly.pdbx_seq_one_letter_code
_entity_poly.pdbx_strand_id
1 'polypeptide(L)' 'MPTHDDTSKKSASGSVVSDETVLKLAKEIAVKFIEVGRITPANFPETFREIHAAIRETVAEDKA' A
#
# COMPACT_ATOMS: atom_id res chain seq x y z
N MET A 1 -25.71 -26.22 17.40
CA MET A 1 -25.12 -24.94 17.85
C MET A 1 -24.65 -24.17 16.63
N PRO A 2 -25.24 -23.01 16.31
CA PRO A 2 -24.70 -22.11 15.29
C PRO A 2 -23.81 -21.06 15.97
N THR A 3 -22.52 -21.05 15.65
CA THR A 3 -21.59 -19.98 16.04
C THR A 3 -21.71 -18.83 15.04
N HIS A 4 -22.38 -17.75 15.46
CA HIS A 4 -22.17 -16.41 14.91
C HIS A 4 -20.96 -15.81 15.59
N ASP A 5 -19.90 -15.52 14.85
CA ASP A 5 -18.79 -14.66 15.25
C ASP A 5 -17.94 -14.44 13.97
N ASP A 6 -17.55 -13.27 13.52
CA ASP A 6 -17.99 -11.91 13.76
C ASP A 6 -17.66 -11.16 12.46
N THR A 7 -18.60 -10.31 12.07
CA THR A 7 -18.54 -9.28 11.04
C THR A 7 -17.15 -8.66 10.85
N SER A 8 -16.45 -8.97 9.74
CA SER A 8 -15.33 -8.15 9.27
C SER A 8 -15.88 -6.78 8.86
N LYS A 9 -15.76 -5.86 9.81
CA LYS A 9 -16.38 -4.54 9.85
C LYS A 9 -15.81 -3.63 8.77
N LYS A 10 -16.66 -3.36 7.76
CA LYS A 10 -16.58 -2.20 6.86
C LYS A 10 -16.46 -0.91 7.69
N SER A 11 -15.30 -0.25 7.63
CA SER A 11 -15.15 1.14 8.05
C SER A 11 -15.17 2.02 6.80
N ALA A 12 -16.08 3.00 6.77
CA ALA A 12 -16.31 3.89 5.65
C ALA A 12 -15.93 5.34 5.99
N SER A 13 -15.34 6.02 4.99
CA SER A 13 -15.51 7.43 4.65
C SER A 13 -14.72 8.51 5.42
N GLY A 14 -13.58 8.88 4.84
CA GLY A 14 -12.86 10.16 4.99
C GLY A 14 -11.70 10.15 4.00
N SER A 15 -11.87 10.78 2.83
CA SER A 15 -11.10 10.62 1.56
C SER A 15 -10.40 9.25 1.42
N VAL A 16 -11.15 8.29 0.87
CA VAL A 16 -10.80 6.87 0.94
C VAL A 16 -9.79 6.55 -0.15
N VAL A 17 -8.52 6.94 0.03
CA VAL A 17 -7.44 6.34 -0.74
C VAL A 17 -7.53 4.83 -0.50
N SER A 18 -7.93 4.10 -1.54
CA SER A 18 -8.11 2.66 -1.45
C SER A 18 -6.75 1.97 -1.41
N ASP A 19 -6.70 0.77 -0.84
CA ASP A 19 -5.50 -0.07 -0.88
C ASP A 19 -5.05 -0.31 -2.33
N GLU A 20 -5.98 -0.36 -3.28
CA GLU A 20 -5.70 -0.44 -4.70
C GLU A 20 -4.97 0.80 -5.23
N THR A 21 -5.35 2.01 -4.80
CA THR A 21 -4.67 3.26 -5.16
C THR A 21 -3.24 3.29 -4.61
N VAL A 22 -3.05 2.87 -3.34
CA VAL A 22 -1.72 2.76 -2.73
C VAL A 22 -0.84 1.79 -3.53
N LEU A 23 -1.39 0.64 -3.91
CA LEU A 23 -0.66 -0.37 -4.66
C LEU A 23 -0.30 0.08 -6.09
N LYS A 24 -1.21 0.80 -6.77
CA LYS A 24 -0.93 1.39 -8.10
C LYS A 24 0.19 2.42 -8.02
N LEU A 25 0.18 3.28 -7.01
CA LEU A 25 1.21 4.30 -6.83
C LEU A 25 2.58 3.66 -6.50
N ALA A 26 2.59 2.66 -5.61
CA ALA A 26 3.80 1.91 -5.29
C ALA A 26 4.39 1.21 -6.53
N LYS A 27 3.54 0.64 -7.39
CA LYS A 27 3.95 0.06 -8.69
C LYS A 27 4.60 1.09 -9.59
N GLU A 28 4.00 2.26 -9.77
CA GLU A 28 4.53 3.30 -10.67
C GLU A 28 5.91 3.81 -10.21
N ILE A 29 6.09 4.05 -8.90
CA ILE A 29 7.37 4.45 -8.34
C ILE A 29 8.43 3.36 -8.52
N ALA A 30 8.08 2.10 -8.25
CA ALA A 30 8.99 0.98 -8.42
C ALA A 30 9.42 0.79 -9.88
N VAL A 31 8.48 0.87 -10.83
CA VAL A 31 8.79 0.84 -12.27
C VAL A 31 9.72 2.00 -12.63
N LYS A 32 9.46 3.21 -12.12
CA LYS A 32 10.31 4.37 -12.38
C LYS A 32 11.74 4.16 -11.88
N PHE A 33 11.91 3.56 -10.71
CA PHE A 33 13.23 3.25 -10.15
C PHE A 33 13.95 2.15 -10.93
N ILE A 34 13.22 1.21 -11.53
CA ILE A 34 13.81 0.23 -12.45
C ILE A 34 14.26 0.92 -13.75
N GLU A 35 13.44 1.79 -14.33
CA GLU A 35 13.79 2.56 -15.55
C GLU A 35 15.06 3.39 -15.38
N VAL A 36 15.28 3.98 -14.21
CA VAL A 36 16.48 4.77 -13.90
C VAL A 36 17.63 3.95 -13.32
N GLY A 37 17.50 2.62 -13.24
CA GLY A 37 18.56 1.71 -12.80
C GLY A 37 18.86 1.75 -11.29
N ARG A 38 17.89 2.16 -10.46
CA ARG A 38 18.02 2.19 -8.97
C ARG A 38 17.51 0.92 -8.29
N ILE A 39 16.59 0.20 -8.94
CA ILE A 39 16.12 -1.11 -8.48
C ILE A 39 16.55 -2.18 -9.48
N THR A 40 16.95 -3.34 -8.94
CA THR A 40 17.30 -4.57 -9.63
C THR A 40 16.38 -5.70 -9.16
N PRO A 41 16.31 -6.85 -9.85
CA PRO A 41 15.54 -7.99 -9.37
C PRO A 41 15.93 -8.47 -7.96
N ALA A 42 17.20 -8.29 -7.56
CA ALA A 42 17.70 -8.76 -6.27
C ALA A 42 17.18 -7.92 -5.08
N ASN A 43 17.05 -6.61 -5.25
CA ASN A 43 16.60 -5.70 -4.19
C ASN A 43 15.13 -5.26 -4.34
N PHE A 44 14.46 -5.58 -5.45
CA PHE A 44 13.05 -5.26 -5.69
C PHE A 44 12.11 -5.65 -4.54
N PRO A 45 12.15 -6.86 -3.95
CA PRO A 45 11.15 -7.26 -2.95
C PRO A 45 11.20 -6.40 -1.67
N GLU A 46 12.39 -5.98 -1.27
CA GLU A 46 12.60 -5.12 -0.10
C GLU A 46 12.20 -3.68 -0.44
N THR A 47 12.75 -3.11 -1.51
CA THR A 47 12.47 -1.73 -1.91
C THR A 47 10.99 -1.50 -2.23
N PHE A 48 10.29 -2.48 -2.83
CA PHE A 48 8.85 -2.36 -3.08
C PHE A 48 8.04 -2.28 -1.78
N ARG A 49 8.42 -3.04 -0.74
CA ARG A 49 7.76 -2.99 0.57
C ARG A 49 8.01 -1.64 1.26
N GLU A 50 9.22 -1.12 1.17
CA GLU A 50 9.57 0.21 1.70
C GLU A 50 8.76 1.32 1.03
N ILE A 51 8.69 1.33 -0.31
CA ILE A 51 7.87 2.29 -1.07
C ILE A 51 6.40 2.20 -0.65
N HIS A 52 5.85 0.98 -0.59
CA HIS A 52 4.45 0.78 -0.22
C HIS A 52 4.16 1.21 1.22
N ALA A 53 5.06 0.92 2.17
CA ALA A 53 4.94 1.34 3.56
C ALA A 53 4.96 2.87 3.68
N ALA A 54 5.92 3.53 3.03
CA ALA A 54 6.05 5.00 3.05
C ALA A 54 4.79 5.70 2.54
N ILE A 55 4.19 5.22 1.44
CA ILE A 55 2.94 5.78 0.91
C ILE A 55 1.79 5.54 1.89
N ARG A 56 1.67 4.32 2.42
CA ARG A 56 0.59 3.94 3.35
C ARG A 56 0.65 4.76 4.63
N GLU A 57 1.84 4.95 5.18
CA GLU A 57 2.08 5.77 6.37
C GLU A 57 1.71 7.22 6.10
N THR A 58 2.18 7.81 5.00
CA THR A 58 1.82 9.19 4.62
C THR A 58 0.30 9.39 4.50
N VAL A 59 -0.40 8.44 3.89
CA VAL A 59 -1.87 8.48 3.73
C VAL A 59 -2.60 8.25 5.06
N ALA A 60 -1.99 7.52 6.00
CA ALA A 60 -2.54 7.28 7.32
C ALA A 60 -2.29 8.46 8.28
N GLU A 61 -1.15 9.15 8.16
CA GLU A 61 -0.79 10.35 8.92
C GLU A 61 -1.66 11.55 8.55
N ASP A 62 -2.05 11.68 7.27
CA ASP A 62 -3.01 12.69 6.81
C ASP A 62 -4.43 12.51 7.41
N LYS A 63 -4.66 11.40 8.14
CA LYS A 63 -5.90 11.12 8.89
C LYS A 63 -5.82 11.40 10.40
N ALA A 64 -4.70 11.90 10.92
CA ALA A 64 -4.50 12.25 12.33
C ALA A 64 -4.69 13.76 12.60
#